data_AF-A0A7V5F0D4-F1
#
_entry.id   AF-A0A7V5F0D4-F1
#
_cell.length_a   1.000
_cell.length_b   1.000
_cell.length_c   1.000
_cell.angle_alpha   90.00
_cell.angle_beta   90.00
_cell.angle_gamma   90.00
#
_symmetry.space_group_name_H-M   'P 1'
#
loop_
_entity.id
_entity.type
_entity.pdbx_description
1 polymer ?
#
loop_
_entity_poly.entity_id
_entity_poly.type
_entity_poly.pdbx_seq_one_letter_code
_entity_poly.pdbx_strand_id
1 'polypeptide(L)'
;MGAFLQVIGGVFIFLVFIAVGLYLWFKWNQVGKYLSVKENPTPSQIHLIPDVSPDWIEEKDAADKAISEFESLGFTAVGPFKIKEMPPVRLFSFVHTQAQMMAVVYNHEAAGVWCSGE
;
A
#
# COMPACT_ATOMS: atom_id res chain seq x y z
N MET A 1 -1.38 -49.70 31.96
CA MET A 1 -1.81 -49.07 30.68
C MET A 1 -2.02 -47.55 30.78
N GLY A 2 -2.34 -46.97 31.96
CA GLY A 2 -2.55 -45.51 32.08
C GLY A 2 -1.32 -44.62 31.80
N ALA A 3 -0.12 -45.06 32.19
CA ALA A 3 1.11 -44.27 31.98
C ALA A 3 1.47 -44.06 30.49
N PHE A 4 1.14 -45.03 29.63
CA PHE A 4 1.41 -44.93 28.19
C PHE A 4 0.52 -43.87 27.51
N LEU A 5 -0.77 -43.85 27.85
CA LEU A 5 -1.70 -42.83 27.36
C LEU A 5 -1.33 -41.42 27.85
N GLN A 6 -0.83 -41.31 29.08
CA GLN A 6 -0.44 -40.03 29.68
C GLN A 6 0.82 -39.45 29.02
N VAL A 7 1.81 -40.29 28.68
CA VAL A 7 3.01 -39.87 27.95
C VAL A 7 2.66 -39.41 26.54
N ILE A 8 1.83 -40.17 25.82
CA ILE A 8 1.40 -39.81 24.46
C ILE A 8 0.58 -38.52 24.46
N GLY A 9 -0.36 -38.37 25.40
CA GLY A 9 -1.16 -37.15 25.55
C GLY A 9 -0.28 -35.93 25.86
N GLY A 10 0.72 -36.08 26.73
CA GLY A 10 1.67 -35.01 27.05
C GLY A 10 2.49 -34.57 25.84
N VAL A 11 3.00 -35.53 25.06
CA VAL A 11 3.75 -35.24 23.83
C VAL A 11 2.88 -34.51 22.80
N PHE A 12 1.61 -34.93 22.64
CA PHE A 12 0.70 -34.28 21.71
C PHE A 12 0.42 -32.83 22.09
N ILE A 13 0.13 -32.56 23.37
CA ILE A 13 -0.09 -31.19 23.86
C ILE A 13 1.16 -30.34 23.65
N PHE A 14 2.34 -30.87 23.94
CA PHE A 14 3.60 -30.16 23.74
C PHE A 14 3.83 -29.79 22.27
N LEU A 15 3.55 -30.69 21.33
CA LEU A 15 3.64 -30.41 19.90
C LEU A 15 2.66 -29.33 19.45
N VAL A 16 1.43 -29.32 20.00
CA VAL A 16 0.45 -28.26 19.73
C VAL A 16 0.97 -26.90 20.20
N PHE A 17 1.55 -26.82 21.39
CA PHE A 17 2.13 -25.56 21.88
C PHE A 17 3.30 -25.07 21.01
N ILE A 18 4.17 -25.96 20.55
CA ILE A 18 5.23 -25.61 19.59
C ILE A 18 4.64 -25.08 18.29
N ALA A 19 3.65 -25.78 17.73
CA ALA A 19 3.01 -25.35 16.48
C ALA A 19 2.35 -23.98 16.60
N VAL A 20 1.63 -23.72 17.70
CA VAL A 20 1.02 -22.41 17.97
C VAL A 20 2.09 -21.34 18.18
N GLY A 21 3.16 -21.63 18.92
CA GLY A 21 4.27 -20.70 19.14
C GLY A 21 4.96 -20.31 17.83
N LEU A 22 5.24 -21.30 16.96
CA LEU A 22 5.81 -21.06 15.64
C LEU A 22 4.86 -20.26 14.74
N TYR A 23 3.57 -20.56 14.77
CA TYR A 23 2.56 -19.82 14.02
C TYR A 23 2.48 -18.35 14.47
N LEU A 24 2.45 -18.09 15.77
CA LEU A 24 2.45 -16.73 16.32
C LEU A 24 3.76 -16.00 16.02
N TRP A 25 4.89 -16.68 16.08
CA TRP A 25 6.19 -16.10 15.74
C TRP A 25 6.28 -15.71 14.26
N PHE A 26 5.85 -16.59 13.35
CA PHE A 26 5.77 -16.27 11.92
C PHE A 26 4.83 -15.09 11.65
N LYS A 27 3.66 -15.07 12.29
CA LYS A 27 2.70 -13.97 12.15
C LYS A 27 3.28 -12.65 12.65
N TRP A 28 3.96 -12.65 13.80
CA TRP A 28 4.58 -11.43 14.36
C TRP A 28 5.74 -10.93 13.49
N ASN A 29 6.58 -11.82 12.99
CA ASN A 29 7.72 -11.46 12.15
C ASN A 29 7.28 -10.80 10.82
N GLN A 30 6.12 -11.17 10.28
CA GLN A 30 5.56 -10.48 9.13
C GLN A 30 5.03 -9.08 9.47
N VAL A 31 4.41 -8.90 10.63
CA VAL A 31 3.90 -7.59 11.08
C VAL A 31 5.04 -6.60 11.35
N GLY A 32 6.19 -7.06 11.87
CA GLY A 32 7.36 -6.22 12.12
C GLY A 32 7.93 -5.53 10.88
N LYS A 33 7.73 -6.10 9.68
CA LYS A 33 8.12 -5.47 8.41
C LYS A 33 7.29 -4.24 8.06
N TYR A 34 6.05 -4.17 8.55
CA TYR A 34 5.16 -3.02 8.34
C TYR A 34 5.30 -1.95 9.44
N LEU A 35 5.85 -2.30 10.60
CA LEU A 35 6.05 -1.39 11.73
C LEU A 35 7.42 -0.71 11.76
N SER A 36 8.34 -1.10 10.87
CA SER A 36 9.62 -0.38 10.68
C SER A 36 9.45 0.79 9.72
N VAL A 37 8.41 1.62 9.93
CA VAL A 37 8.36 2.94 9.34
C VAL A 37 9.35 3.78 10.14
N LYS A 38 10.60 3.87 9.67
CA LYS A 38 11.44 5.02 10.02
C LYS A 38 10.58 6.24 9.71
N GLU A 39 10.34 7.09 10.71
CA GLU A 39 9.74 8.40 10.51
C GLU A 39 10.63 9.17 9.51
N ASN A 40 10.37 8.98 8.23
CA ASN A 40 10.86 9.88 7.22
C ASN A 40 9.96 11.10 7.34
N PRO A 41 10.49 12.24 7.81
CA PRO A 41 9.69 13.45 7.88
C PRO A 41 9.11 13.71 6.48
N THR A 42 7.81 13.97 6.41
CA THR A 42 7.14 14.30 5.16
C THR A 42 7.87 15.51 4.56
N PRO A 43 8.42 15.40 3.34
CA PRO A 43 9.19 16.50 2.78
C PRO A 43 8.30 17.73 2.62
N SER A 44 8.79 18.90 3.04
CA SER A 44 8.07 20.17 2.90
C SER A 44 7.92 20.60 1.43
N GLN A 45 8.75 20.04 0.55
CA GLN A 45 8.75 20.28 -0.87
C GLN A 45 9.01 18.97 -1.62
N ILE A 46 8.24 18.72 -2.67
CA ILE A 46 8.42 17.58 -3.56
C ILE A 46 8.76 18.05 -4.98
N HIS A 47 9.57 17.26 -5.68
CA HIS A 47 9.88 17.47 -7.08
C HIS A 47 9.18 16.41 -7.93
N LEU A 48 8.34 16.89 -8.84
CA LEU A 48 7.61 16.05 -9.80
C LEU A 48 8.47 15.84 -11.05
N ILE A 49 8.67 14.56 -11.40
CA ILE A 49 9.36 14.15 -12.61
C ILE A 49 8.32 13.47 -13.52
N PRO A 50 8.05 13.99 -14.73
CA PRO A 50 7.10 13.38 -15.65
C PRO A 50 7.39 11.90 -15.89
N ASP A 51 6.35 11.07 -15.84
CA ASP A 51 6.47 9.63 -16.06
C ASP A 51 5.94 9.25 -17.44
N VAL A 52 6.83 9.05 -18.42
CA VAL A 52 6.44 8.87 -19.83
C VAL A 52 5.73 7.53 -20.09
N SER A 53 5.95 6.52 -19.23
CA SER A 53 5.29 5.21 -19.29
C SER A 53 4.89 4.77 -17.88
N PRO A 54 3.71 5.19 -17.39
CA PRO A 54 3.26 4.88 -16.05
C PRO A 54 2.58 3.50 -16.00
N ASP A 55 3.37 2.43 -16.01
CA ASP A 55 2.87 1.04 -16.05
C ASP A 55 1.86 0.71 -14.93
N TRP A 56 1.98 1.43 -13.80
CA TRP A 56 1.10 1.28 -12.64
C TRP A 56 -0.36 1.69 -12.86
N ILE A 57 -0.67 2.44 -13.93
CA ILE A 57 -2.04 2.85 -14.25
C ILE A 57 -2.78 1.67 -14.89
N GLU A 58 -2.18 1.04 -15.89
CA GLU A 58 -2.77 -0.09 -16.61
C GLU A 58 -2.76 -1.37 -15.77
N GLU A 59 -1.72 -1.57 -14.96
CA GLU A 59 -1.62 -2.74 -14.07
C GLU A 59 -2.62 -2.70 -12.90
N LYS A 60 -3.10 -1.50 -12.52
CA LYS A 60 -4.00 -1.32 -11.38
C LYS A 60 -5.34 -0.75 -11.81
N ASP A 61 -6.32 -1.64 -11.93
CA ASP A 61 -7.74 -1.34 -12.21
C ASP A 61 -8.32 -0.21 -11.33
N ALA A 62 -7.88 -0.08 -10.07
CA ALA A 62 -8.32 1.00 -9.19
C ALA A 62 -7.82 2.40 -9.61
N ALA A 63 -6.61 2.50 -10.19
CA ALA A 63 -6.07 3.75 -10.68
C ALA A 63 -6.78 4.18 -11.97
N ASP A 64 -6.95 3.26 -12.92
CA ASP A 64 -7.66 3.49 -14.18
C ASP A 64 -9.12 3.93 -13.95
N LYS A 65 -9.82 3.29 -13.02
CA LYS A 65 -11.18 3.69 -12.59
C LYS A 65 -11.20 5.10 -12.01
N ALA A 66 -10.30 5.41 -11.08
CA ALA A 66 -10.26 6.73 -10.47
C ALA A 66 -9.96 7.82 -11.50
N ILE A 67 -9.06 7.56 -12.45
CA ILE A 67 -8.74 8.48 -13.54
C ILE A 67 -9.98 8.72 -14.40
N SER A 68 -10.66 7.66 -14.83
CA SER A 68 -11.89 7.74 -15.62
C SER A 68 -13.01 8.50 -14.90
N GLU A 69 -13.14 8.31 -13.59
CA GLU A 69 -14.12 9.04 -12.77
C GLU A 69 -13.81 10.54 -12.73
N PHE A 70 -12.56 10.95 -12.52
CA PHE A 70 -12.20 12.37 -12.54
C PHE A 70 -12.44 13.01 -13.91
N GLU A 71 -12.09 12.34 -15.00
CA GLU A 71 -12.36 12.84 -16.35
C GLU A 71 -13.88 13.01 -16.60
N SER A 72 -14.70 12.06 -16.12
CA SER A 72 -16.17 12.17 -16.21
C SER A 72 -16.75 13.34 -15.42
N LEU A 73 -16.05 13.79 -14.37
CA LEU A 73 -16.41 14.94 -13.54
C LEU A 73 -15.92 16.27 -14.12
N GLY A 74 -15.34 16.28 -15.32
CA GLY A 74 -14.88 17.50 -16.00
C GLY A 74 -13.46 17.93 -15.62
N PHE A 75 -12.71 17.08 -14.92
CA PHE A 75 -11.29 17.31 -14.73
C PHE A 75 -10.51 17.00 -16.01
N THR A 76 -9.47 17.80 -16.26
CA THR A 76 -8.51 17.58 -17.35
C THR A 76 -7.24 16.96 -16.78
N ALA A 77 -6.81 15.84 -17.35
CA ALA A 77 -5.54 15.21 -17.00
C ALA A 77 -4.35 16.14 -17.29
N VAL A 78 -3.51 16.34 -16.29
CA VAL A 78 -2.21 17.03 -16.45
C VAL A 78 -1.12 16.00 -16.73
N GLY A 79 -1.19 14.85 -16.07
CA GLY A 79 -0.39 13.68 -16.40
C GLY A 79 0.18 12.92 -15.20
N PRO A 80 0.91 11.83 -15.48
CA PRO A 80 1.60 11.03 -14.48
C PRO A 80 2.96 11.61 -14.09
N PHE A 81 3.32 11.54 -12.80
CA PHE A 81 4.64 11.91 -12.30
C PHE A 81 5.16 10.96 -11.23
N LYS A 82 6.49 10.88 -11.17
CA LYS A 82 7.27 10.30 -10.07
C LYS A 82 7.67 11.40 -9.10
N ILE A 83 7.73 11.06 -7.82
CA ILE A 83 8.18 11.98 -6.77
C ILE A 83 9.61 11.60 -6.38
N LYS A 84 10.57 12.51 -6.58
CA LYS A 84 11.99 12.24 -6.32
C LYS A 84 12.26 11.89 -4.85
N GLU A 85 11.62 12.61 -3.94
CA GLU A 85 11.76 12.48 -2.49
C GLU A 85 10.97 11.30 -1.91
N MET A 86 9.97 10.81 -2.66
CA MET A 86 9.11 9.70 -2.26
C MET A 86 9.12 8.63 -3.36
N PRO A 87 10.22 7.88 -3.52
CA PRO A 87 10.37 6.89 -4.59
C PRO A 87 9.22 5.86 -4.73
N PRO A 88 8.60 5.35 -3.65
CA PRO A 88 7.52 4.37 -3.77
C PRO A 88 6.16 5.00 -4.09
N VAL A 89 6.07 6.33 -4.15
CA VAL A 89 4.84 7.04 -4.50
C VAL A 89 4.89 7.46 -5.97
N ARG A 90 3.79 7.19 -6.66
CA ARG A 90 3.48 7.70 -7.99
C ARG A 90 2.24 8.58 -7.87
N LEU A 91 2.14 9.61 -8.70
CA LEU A 91 0.93 10.41 -8.78
C LEU A 91 0.47 10.62 -10.21
N PHE A 92 -0.82 10.85 -10.36
CA PHE A 92 -1.45 11.34 -11.58
C PHE A 92 -2.25 12.57 -11.21
N SER A 93 -1.96 13.71 -11.84
CA SER A 93 -2.61 14.98 -11.48
C SER A 93 -3.62 15.43 -12.52
N PHE A 94 -4.59 16.18 -12.02
CA PHE A 94 -5.75 16.69 -12.73
C PHE A 94 -6.01 18.14 -12.35
N VAL A 95 -6.62 18.88 -13.28
CA VAL A 95 -7.09 20.25 -13.05
C VAL A 95 -8.52 20.42 -13.56
N HIS A 96 -9.38 21.04 -12.75
CA HIS A 96 -10.70 21.47 -13.18
C HIS A 96 -10.69 22.99 -13.37
N THR A 97 -10.43 23.45 -14.60
CA THR A 97 -10.20 24.87 -14.90
C THR A 97 -11.36 25.78 -14.53
N GLN A 98 -12.62 25.36 -14.73
CA GLN A 98 -13.79 26.17 -14.41
C GLN A 98 -14.02 26.34 -12.89
N ALA A 99 -13.75 25.30 -12.10
CA ALA A 99 -13.95 25.31 -10.65
C ALA A 99 -12.67 25.71 -9.89
N GLN A 100 -11.56 25.88 -10.59
CA GLN A 100 -10.23 26.16 -10.03
C GLN A 100 -9.78 25.12 -8.98
N MET A 101 -10.17 23.86 -9.18
CA MET A 101 -9.82 22.75 -8.29
C MET A 101 -8.71 21.88 -8.89
N MET A 102 -7.94 21.23 -8.03
CA MET A 102 -6.95 20.22 -8.41
C MET A 102 -7.32 18.89 -7.79
N ALA A 103 -7.03 17.82 -8.52
CA ALA A 103 -7.19 16.47 -8.01
C ALA A 103 -5.96 15.63 -8.34
N VAL A 104 -5.70 14.66 -7.49
CA VAL A 104 -4.52 13.80 -7.59
C VAL A 104 -4.88 12.39 -7.18
N VAL A 105 -4.51 11.45 -8.04
CA VAL A 105 -4.57 10.01 -7.77
C VAL A 105 -3.15 9.56 -7.44
N TYR A 106 -2.99 8.99 -6.26
CA TYR A 106 -1.72 8.46 -5.78
C TYR A 106 -1.72 6.94 -5.86
N ASN A 107 -0.55 6.37 -6.10
CA ASN A 107 -0.31 4.94 -5.93
C ASN A 107 0.96 4.74 -5.11
N HIS A 108 0.87 3.88 -4.10
CA HIS A 108 1.99 3.43 -3.30
C HIS A 108 2.01 1.92 -3.26
N GLU A 109 3.21 1.34 -3.35
CA GLU A 109 3.40 -0.11 -3.40
C GLU A 109 2.76 -0.84 -2.21
N ALA A 110 2.83 -0.25 -1.00
CA ALA A 110 2.29 -0.86 0.22
C ALA A 110 0.92 -0.34 0.66
N ALA A 111 0.53 0.88 0.26
CA ALA A 111 -0.70 1.52 0.75
C ALA A 111 -1.85 1.49 -0.29
N GLY A 112 -1.55 1.09 -1.53
CA GLY A 112 -2.54 1.01 -2.60
C GLY A 112 -2.76 2.34 -3.30
N VAL A 113 -3.95 2.50 -3.87
CA VAL A 113 -4.37 3.68 -4.63
C VAL A 113 -5.30 4.53 -3.77
N TRP A 114 -5.11 5.85 -3.75
CA TRP A 114 -6.02 6.79 -3.09
C TRP A 114 -6.09 8.12 -3.83
N CYS A 115 -7.17 8.86 -3.62
CA CYS A 115 -7.44 10.14 -4.28
C CYS A 115 -7.45 11.27 -3.26
N SER A 116 -7.03 12.45 -3.68
CA SER A 116 -7.18 13.70 -2.93
C SER A 116 -7.57 14.82 -3.89
N GLY A 117 -8.44 15.72 -3.44
CA GLY A 117 -8.84 16.90 -4.18
C GLY A 117 -8.82 18.12 -3.27
N GLU A 118 -8.35 19.24 -3.81
CA GLU A 118 -8.30 20.57 -3.18
C GLU A 118 -8.98 21.61 -4.07
#